data_AF-A0A315Y1A9-F1
#
_entry.id   AF-A0A315Y1A9-F1
#
_cell.length_a   1.000
_cell.length_b   1.000
_cell.length_c   1.000
_cell.angle_alpha   90.00
_cell.angle_beta   90.00
_cell.angle_gamma   90.00
#
_symmetry.space_group_name_H-M   'P 1'
#
loop_
_entity.id
_entity.type
_entity.pdbx_description
1 polymer ?
#
loop_
_entity_poly.entity_id
_entity_poly.type
_entity_poly.pdbx_seq_one_letter_code
_entity_poly.pdbx_strand_id
1 'polypeptide(L)'
;MICRLCGKSFLISEMSEEHYPAHSVGNDDIVKLDLVKMIDSIQSSEISNRVKSGEKLENVIDDVFDNQLSETLYPRGRTARTLCRNCNTFLGKYDEAYLKFFNSDGDPRSIKGFQPITKLQIIKSIFGKFLSIPEALEEDFDFVNFVKDEEQTEYTGIWNIYFVTRDFSSDILGLKDIGTGKAVFEEGVVYELSDDKFIYNLLNFPKHPCFEMTNLFDILKKNYIVVKGTGANGGYHSQILLSRLFQTMNESDDK
;
A
#
# COMPACT_ATOMS: atom_id res chain seq x y z
N MET A 1 5.69 -4.84 24.46
CA MET A 1 5.20 -4.24 23.20
C MET A 1 3.75 -3.85 23.41
N ILE A 2 3.30 -2.69 22.94
CA ILE A 2 1.89 -2.28 23.07
C ILE A 2 1.16 -2.61 21.75
N CYS A 3 0.03 -3.31 21.83
CA CYS A 3 -0.80 -3.60 20.66
C CYS A 3 -1.55 -2.35 20.22
N ARG A 4 -1.36 -1.89 18.98
CA ARG A 4 -1.95 -0.65 18.45
C ARG A 4 -3.45 -0.72 18.22
N LEU A 5 -4.00 -1.92 18.07
CA LEU A 5 -5.45 -2.10 18.13
C LEU A 5 -5.88 -2.03 19.60
N CYS A 6 -5.73 -3.09 20.41
CA CYS A 6 -6.35 -3.13 21.74
C CYS A 6 -5.73 -2.25 22.85
N GLY A 7 -4.56 -1.65 22.64
CA GLY A 7 -3.87 -0.79 23.63
C GLY A 7 -3.22 -1.53 24.80
N LYS A 8 -3.25 -2.87 24.82
CA LYS A 8 -2.68 -3.69 25.90
C LYS A 8 -1.21 -4.00 25.66
N SER A 9 -0.45 -4.22 26.74
CA SER A 9 0.94 -4.67 26.68
C SER A 9 1.04 -6.19 26.55
N PHE A 10 1.97 -6.65 25.72
CA PHE A 10 2.24 -8.06 25.43
C PHE A 10 3.74 -8.34 25.37
N LEU A 11 4.11 -9.60 25.59
CA LEU A 11 5.45 -10.11 25.30
C LEU A 11 5.68 -10.14 23.78
N ILE A 12 6.95 -10.06 23.36
CA ILE A 12 7.29 -10.06 21.93
C ILE A 12 6.82 -11.35 21.22
N SER A 13 6.80 -12.48 21.95
CA SER A 13 6.32 -13.78 21.47
C SER A 13 4.80 -13.83 21.28
N GLU A 14 4.06 -12.89 21.85
CA GLU A 14 2.60 -12.78 21.71
C GLU A 14 2.19 -11.76 20.64
N MET A 15 3.16 -11.01 20.10
CA MET A 15 2.95 -10.14 18.95
C MET A 15 2.83 -10.97 17.67
N SER A 16 2.07 -10.43 16.72
CA SER A 16 1.95 -10.98 15.38
C SER A 16 3.14 -10.55 14.54
N GLU A 17 3.60 -11.42 13.65
CA GLU A 17 4.37 -11.01 12.48
C GLU A 17 3.33 -10.66 11.42
N GLU A 18 3.12 -9.38 11.16
CA GLU A 18 2.12 -8.96 10.22
C GLU A 18 2.61 -9.12 8.77
N HIS A 19 1.74 -9.61 7.89
CA HIS A 19 2.04 -9.70 6.45
C HIS A 19 1.23 -8.68 5.69
N TYR A 20 1.90 -7.63 5.19
CA TYR A 20 1.28 -6.56 4.44
C TYR A 20 2.05 -6.23 3.16
N PRO A 21 1.38 -6.16 2.01
CA PRO A 21 -0.06 -6.41 1.81
C PRO A 21 -0.46 -7.87 2.12
N ALA A 22 -1.74 -8.09 2.45
CA ALA A 22 -2.20 -9.36 3.04
C ALA A 22 -1.96 -10.55 2.10
N HIS A 23 -1.56 -11.70 2.63
CA HIS A 23 -1.40 -12.95 1.85
C HIS A 23 -2.68 -13.33 1.10
N SER A 24 -3.85 -12.97 1.63
CA SER A 24 -5.14 -13.33 1.03
C SER A 24 -5.32 -12.85 -0.41
N VAL A 25 -4.59 -11.80 -0.82
CA VAL A 25 -4.61 -11.27 -2.18
C VAL A 25 -3.40 -11.73 -3.02
N GLY A 26 -2.72 -12.81 -2.61
CA GLY A 26 -1.64 -13.44 -3.38
C GLY A 26 -0.26 -12.79 -3.22
N ASN A 27 -0.08 -11.92 -2.23
CA ASN A 27 1.23 -11.34 -1.94
C ASN A 27 2.05 -12.32 -1.10
N ASP A 28 2.73 -13.27 -1.74
CA ASP A 28 3.59 -14.22 -1.02
C ASP A 28 5.00 -13.65 -0.77
N ASP A 29 5.49 -12.78 -1.67
CA ASP A 29 6.77 -12.09 -1.55
C ASP A 29 6.59 -10.57 -1.60
N ILE A 30 6.95 -9.86 -0.53
CA ILE A 30 6.99 -8.40 -0.53
C ILE A 30 8.31 -7.97 -1.19
N VAL A 31 8.19 -7.48 -2.42
CA VAL A 31 9.29 -7.00 -3.24
C VAL A 31 9.43 -5.49 -3.13
N LYS A 32 10.66 -5.01 -2.88
CA LYS A 32 11.03 -3.60 -3.10
C LYS A 32 11.81 -3.50 -4.39
N LEU A 33 11.52 -2.45 -5.14
CA LEU A 33 12.32 -2.07 -6.29
C LEU A 33 13.64 -1.42 -5.82
N ASP A 34 14.76 -2.03 -6.21
CA ASP A 34 16.09 -1.43 -6.10
C ASP A 34 16.25 -0.36 -7.19
N LEU A 35 15.92 0.87 -6.80
CA LEU A 35 15.93 2.02 -7.70
C LEU A 35 17.32 2.36 -8.23
N VAL A 36 18.39 2.05 -7.49
CA VAL A 36 19.77 2.31 -7.92
C VAL A 36 20.14 1.34 -9.03
N LYS A 37 19.95 0.03 -8.80
CA LYS A 37 20.16 -0.98 -9.85
C LYS A 37 19.27 -0.72 -11.07
N MET A 38 18.05 -0.23 -10.87
CA MET A 38 17.16 0.08 -11.99
C MET A 38 17.73 1.20 -12.86
N ILE A 39 18.25 2.27 -12.27
CA ILE A 39 18.90 3.36 -13.01
C ILE A 39 20.11 2.80 -13.78
N ASP A 40 20.94 1.97 -13.13
CA ASP A 40 22.10 1.34 -13.77
C ASP A 40 21.70 0.43 -14.94
N SER A 41 20.66 -0.40 -14.78
CA SER A 41 20.14 -1.29 -15.84
C SER A 41 19.49 -0.53 -17.00
N ILE A 42 18.84 0.61 -16.74
CA ILE A 42 18.35 1.50 -17.81
C ILE A 42 19.53 2.11 -18.58
N GLN A 43 20.61 2.48 -17.89
CA GLN A 43 21.82 3.03 -18.51
C GLN A 43 22.64 1.97 -19.26
N SER A 44 22.59 0.69 -18.85
CA SER A 44 23.47 -0.38 -19.34
C SER A 44 23.19 -0.85 -20.78
N SER A 45 22.22 -0.27 -21.48
CA SER A 45 21.74 -0.66 -22.82
C SER A 45 21.16 -2.09 -22.94
N GLU A 46 21.17 -2.88 -21.87
CA GLU A 46 20.71 -4.27 -21.82
C GLU A 46 19.26 -4.43 -22.28
N ILE A 47 18.34 -3.67 -21.68
CA ILE A 47 16.92 -3.67 -22.07
C ILE A 47 16.77 -3.33 -23.55
N SER A 48 17.51 -2.31 -24.02
CA SER A 48 17.45 -1.88 -25.42
C SER A 48 17.95 -2.95 -26.39
N ASN A 49 18.94 -3.74 -26.00
CA ASN A 49 19.53 -4.79 -26.83
C ASN A 49 18.59 -6.00 -26.93
N ARG A 50 17.96 -6.40 -25.81
CA ARG A 50 17.00 -7.51 -25.76
C ARG A 50 15.73 -7.24 -26.56
N VAL A 51 15.22 -6.01 -26.48
CA VAL A 51 14.08 -5.56 -27.30
C VAL A 51 14.45 -5.53 -28.78
N LYS A 52 15.65 -5.07 -29.14
CA LYS A 52 16.14 -5.11 -30.52
C LYS A 52 16.31 -6.53 -31.06
N SER A 53 16.59 -7.52 -30.22
CA SER A 53 16.62 -8.94 -30.60
C SER A 53 15.23 -9.58 -30.75
N GLY A 54 14.15 -8.81 -30.55
CA GLY A 54 12.78 -9.24 -30.81
C GLY A 54 12.00 -9.70 -29.59
N GLU A 55 12.55 -9.57 -28.37
CA GLU A 55 11.79 -9.79 -27.14
C GLU A 55 10.77 -8.66 -26.93
N LYS A 56 9.60 -9.00 -26.37
CA LYS A 56 8.61 -7.99 -25.98
C LYS A 56 9.13 -7.20 -24.78
N LEU A 57 8.98 -5.87 -24.83
CA LEU A 57 9.41 -4.96 -23.77
C LEU A 57 8.89 -5.38 -22.39
N GLU A 58 7.61 -5.74 -22.30
CA GLU A 58 6.98 -6.21 -21.06
C GLU A 58 7.74 -7.40 -20.45
N ASN A 59 7.99 -8.46 -21.24
CA ASN A 59 8.71 -9.64 -20.76
C ASN A 59 10.16 -9.35 -20.35
N VAL A 60 10.84 -8.43 -21.06
CA VAL A 60 12.22 -8.04 -20.72
C VAL A 60 12.24 -7.27 -19.40
N ILE A 61 11.28 -6.37 -19.21
CA ILE A 61 11.14 -5.58 -17.98
C ILE A 61 10.83 -6.49 -16.80
N ASP A 62 9.89 -7.44 -16.95
CA ASP A 62 9.54 -8.41 -15.91
C ASP A 62 10.74 -9.28 -15.52
N ASP A 63 11.48 -9.80 -16.49
CA ASP A 63 12.65 -10.66 -16.25
C ASP A 63 13.82 -9.90 -15.58
N VAL A 64 14.06 -8.65 -15.98
CA VAL A 64 15.05 -7.78 -15.32
C VAL A 64 14.61 -7.45 -13.90
N PHE A 65 13.31 -7.23 -13.68
CA PHE A 65 12.78 -6.98 -12.34
C PHE A 65 12.98 -8.18 -11.42
N ASP A 66 12.49 -9.35 -11.81
CA ASP A 66 12.53 -10.56 -10.96
C ASP A 66 13.97 -11.00 -10.64
N ASN A 67 14.91 -10.83 -11.58
CA ASN A 67 16.27 -11.35 -11.40
C ASN A 67 17.30 -10.32 -10.93
N GLN A 68 17.07 -9.02 -11.15
CA GLN A 68 18.10 -7.99 -10.95
C GLN A 68 17.64 -6.82 -10.08
N LEU A 69 16.37 -6.41 -10.15
CA LEU A 69 15.88 -5.17 -9.54
C LEU A 69 14.99 -5.38 -8.32
N SER A 70 14.49 -6.59 -8.12
CA SER A 70 13.68 -6.94 -6.95
C SER A 70 14.57 -7.36 -5.80
N GLU A 71 14.31 -6.80 -4.62
CA GLU A 71 14.82 -7.35 -3.36
C GLU A 71 13.64 -7.79 -2.50
N THR A 72 13.63 -9.07 -2.10
CA THR A 72 12.70 -9.57 -1.08
C THR A 72 13.08 -8.93 0.25
N LEU A 73 12.39 -7.85 0.63
CA LEU A 73 12.68 -7.16 1.89
C LEU A 73 12.31 -8.01 3.10
N TYR A 74 11.24 -8.81 2.98
CA TYR A 74 10.61 -9.47 4.11
C TYR A 74 10.04 -10.84 3.72
N PRO A 75 10.87 -11.90 3.67
CA PRO A 75 10.41 -13.27 3.39
C PRO A 75 9.45 -13.84 4.46
N ARG A 76 9.15 -13.08 5.53
CA ARG A 76 8.20 -13.41 6.60
C ARG A 76 7.19 -12.28 6.91
N GLY A 77 7.05 -11.30 6.02
CA GLY A 77 6.16 -10.15 6.23
C GLY A 77 6.78 -8.97 6.98
N ARG A 78 6.13 -7.80 6.90
CA ARG A 78 6.54 -6.57 7.59
C ARG A 78 6.40 -6.75 9.10
N THR A 79 7.51 -7.08 9.76
CA THR A 79 7.57 -7.39 11.20
C THR A 79 7.65 -6.13 12.08
N ALA A 80 6.75 -5.16 11.87
CA ALA A 80 6.64 -4.03 12.80
C ALA A 80 6.15 -4.51 14.19
N ARG A 81 5.51 -5.70 14.26
CA ARG A 81 5.04 -6.34 15.50
C ARG A 81 4.20 -5.36 16.32
N THR A 82 3.25 -4.71 15.65
CA THR A 82 2.42 -3.66 16.26
C THR A 82 1.09 -4.20 16.76
N LEU A 83 0.69 -5.39 16.33
CA LEU A 83 -0.55 -6.04 16.73
C LEU A 83 -0.26 -7.30 17.54
N CYS A 84 -1.05 -7.54 18.60
CA CYS A 84 -1.05 -8.86 19.23
C CYS A 84 -1.77 -9.86 18.32
N ARG A 85 -1.45 -11.16 18.45
CA ARG A 85 -2.02 -12.23 17.62
C ARG A 85 -3.55 -12.19 17.57
N ASN A 86 -4.22 -11.98 18.71
CA ASN A 86 -5.69 -11.92 18.77
C ASN A 86 -6.26 -10.74 17.96
N CYS A 87 -5.61 -9.58 18.01
CA CYS A 87 -6.03 -8.41 17.23
C CYS A 87 -5.77 -8.61 15.73
N ASN A 88 -4.64 -9.22 15.36
CA ASN A 88 -4.38 -9.55 13.96
C ASN A 88 -5.42 -10.56 13.43
N THR A 89 -5.73 -11.62 14.20
CA THR A 89 -6.81 -12.57 13.86
C THR A 89 -8.17 -11.89 13.74
N PHE A 90 -8.48 -10.92 14.61
CA PHE A 90 -9.70 -10.12 14.50
C PHE A 90 -9.77 -9.35 13.17
N LEU A 91 -8.69 -8.68 12.76
CA LEU A 91 -8.65 -7.96 11.48
C LEU A 91 -8.80 -8.89 10.28
N GLY A 92 -8.36 -10.15 10.39
CA GLY A 92 -8.55 -11.18 9.38
C GLY A 92 -10.02 -11.42 8.98
N LYS A 93 -10.98 -11.08 9.86
CA LYS A 93 -12.42 -11.10 9.52
C LYS A 93 -12.77 -10.13 8.39
N TYR A 94 -12.05 -9.01 8.28
CA TYR A 94 -12.28 -8.00 7.25
C TYR A 94 -11.54 -8.30 5.95
N ASP A 95 -10.53 -9.17 6.00
CA ASP A 95 -9.73 -9.53 4.81
C ASP A 95 -10.53 -10.26 3.74
N GLU A 96 -11.60 -10.98 4.09
CA GLU A 96 -12.50 -11.59 3.09
C GLU A 96 -13.22 -10.50 2.26
N ALA A 97 -13.65 -9.42 2.92
CA ALA A 97 -14.30 -8.31 2.24
C ALA A 97 -13.30 -7.54 1.36
N TYR A 98 -12.08 -7.33 1.86
CA TYR A 98 -11.00 -6.74 1.08
C TYR A 98 -10.56 -7.62 -0.10
N LEU A 99 -10.50 -8.95 0.05
CA LEU A 99 -10.20 -9.87 -1.06
C LEU A 99 -11.25 -9.75 -2.17
N LYS A 100 -12.53 -9.60 -1.81
CA LYS A 100 -13.59 -9.33 -2.79
C LYS A 100 -13.33 -8.02 -3.54
N PHE A 101 -13.02 -6.94 -2.80
CA PHE A 101 -12.66 -5.64 -3.39
C PHE A 101 -11.45 -5.74 -4.34
N PHE A 102 -10.42 -6.48 -3.93
CA PHE A 102 -9.21 -6.69 -4.72
C PHE A 102 -9.48 -7.47 -6.00
N ASN A 103 -10.24 -8.56 -5.91
CA ASN A 103 -10.59 -9.39 -7.07
C ASN A 103 -11.51 -8.68 -8.06
N SER A 104 -12.21 -7.63 -7.63
CA SER A 104 -13.08 -6.80 -8.48
C SER A 104 -12.43 -5.53 -9.02
N ASP A 105 -11.11 -5.38 -8.92
CA ASP A 105 -10.37 -4.17 -9.31
C ASP A 105 -10.95 -2.89 -8.66
N GLY A 106 -11.45 -3.06 -7.43
CA GLY A 106 -12.01 -1.99 -6.63
C GLY A 106 -13.40 -1.53 -7.06
N ASP A 107 -14.03 -2.13 -8.09
CA ASP A 107 -15.37 -1.76 -8.55
C ASP A 107 -16.47 -2.56 -7.81
N PRO A 108 -17.24 -1.96 -6.90
CA PRO A 108 -18.32 -2.64 -6.18
C PRO A 108 -19.49 -3.03 -7.09
N ARG A 109 -19.58 -2.48 -8.32
CA ARG A 109 -20.67 -2.79 -9.27
C ARG A 109 -20.47 -4.13 -9.96
N SER A 110 -19.23 -4.59 -10.08
CA SER A 110 -18.90 -5.89 -10.69
C SER A 110 -19.21 -7.05 -9.74
N ILE A 111 -19.48 -6.78 -8.46
CA ILE A 111 -19.91 -7.77 -7.46
C ILE A 111 -21.41 -7.60 -7.19
N LYS A 112 -22.21 -8.60 -7.56
CA LYS A 112 -23.65 -8.64 -7.24
C LYS A 112 -23.83 -8.53 -5.72
N GLY A 113 -24.35 -7.40 -5.26
CA GLY A 113 -24.75 -7.22 -3.88
C GLY A 113 -23.60 -6.90 -2.93
N PHE A 114 -22.78 -5.89 -3.26
CA PHE A 114 -21.95 -5.22 -2.26
C PHE A 114 -22.83 -4.57 -1.18
N GLN A 115 -23.20 -5.37 -0.17
CA GLN A 115 -24.01 -4.95 0.95
C GLN A 115 -23.29 -3.82 1.70
N PRO A 116 -24.02 -2.87 2.33
CA PRO A 116 -23.42 -1.80 3.12
C PRO A 116 -22.38 -2.31 4.14
N ILE A 117 -22.65 -3.46 4.76
CA ILE A 117 -21.72 -4.09 5.71
C ILE A 117 -20.39 -4.51 5.07
N THR A 118 -20.41 -5.09 3.86
CA THR A 118 -19.18 -5.49 3.15
C THR A 118 -18.36 -4.27 2.77
N LYS A 119 -19.00 -3.18 2.35
CA LYS A 119 -18.33 -1.90 2.07
C LYS A 119 -17.63 -1.34 3.30
N LEU A 120 -18.29 -1.36 4.45
CA LEU A 120 -17.70 -0.94 5.73
C LEU A 120 -16.54 -1.85 6.15
N GLN A 121 -16.67 -3.16 5.98
CA GLN A 121 -15.58 -4.12 6.26
C GLN A 121 -14.35 -3.86 5.37
N ILE A 122 -14.53 -3.47 4.11
CA ILE A 122 -13.40 -3.07 3.24
C ILE A 122 -12.71 -1.83 3.79
N ILE A 123 -13.48 -0.80 4.15
CA ILE A 123 -12.94 0.43 4.74
C ILE A 123 -12.14 0.09 6.01
N LYS A 124 -12.71 -0.70 6.92
CA LYS A 124 -12.06 -1.12 8.17
C LYS A 124 -10.84 -2.01 7.94
N SER A 125 -10.88 -2.90 6.95
CA SER A 125 -9.72 -3.72 6.56
C SER A 125 -8.55 -2.81 6.20
N ILE A 126 -8.76 -1.86 5.28
CA ILE A 126 -7.69 -0.99 4.77
C ILE A 126 -7.15 -0.07 5.87
N PHE A 127 -8.01 0.56 6.69
CA PHE A 127 -7.55 1.29 7.89
C PHE A 127 -6.73 0.42 8.84
N GLY A 128 -7.21 -0.81 9.10
CA GLY A 128 -6.52 -1.76 9.96
C GLY A 128 -5.09 -2.07 9.49
N LYS A 129 -4.83 -2.08 8.17
CA LYS A 129 -3.49 -2.31 7.62
C LYS A 129 -2.49 -1.21 7.98
N PHE A 130 -2.95 0.04 8.08
CA PHE A 130 -2.12 1.18 8.49
C PHE A 130 -1.68 1.12 9.95
N LEU A 131 -2.32 0.31 10.81
CA LEU A 131 -1.82 0.07 12.16
C LEU A 131 -0.48 -0.68 12.17
N SER A 132 -0.12 -1.29 11.06
CA SER A 132 0.97 -2.26 10.96
C SER A 132 2.12 -1.83 10.05
N ILE A 133 2.04 -0.62 9.48
CA ILE A 133 3.14 -0.09 8.68
C ILE A 133 4.24 0.44 9.61
N PRO A 134 5.53 0.15 9.34
CA PRO A 134 6.65 0.61 10.17
C PRO A 134 6.72 2.13 10.32
N GLU A 135 6.39 2.87 9.26
CA GLU A 135 6.55 4.32 9.19
C GLU A 135 5.57 5.07 10.09
N ALA A 136 4.46 4.42 10.47
CA ALA A 136 3.46 4.97 11.37
C ALA A 136 3.58 4.44 12.80
N LEU A 137 4.72 3.82 13.19
CA LEU A 137 4.87 3.18 14.51
C LEU A 137 4.54 4.11 15.68
N GLU A 138 4.92 5.38 15.57
CA GLU A 138 4.74 6.42 16.59
C GLU A 138 3.42 7.20 16.47
N GLU A 139 2.56 6.85 15.50
CA GLU A 139 1.32 7.57 15.24
C GLU A 139 0.18 7.09 16.16
N ASP A 140 -0.63 8.02 16.69
CA ASP A 140 -1.84 7.69 17.43
C ASP A 140 -3.07 7.92 16.55
N PHE A 141 -3.61 6.82 16.01
CA PHE A 141 -4.71 6.87 15.05
C PHE A 141 -6.09 6.95 15.72
N ASP A 142 -6.85 8.01 15.44
CA ASP A 142 -8.22 8.18 15.96
C ASP A 142 -9.23 7.18 15.37
N PHE A 143 -8.91 6.53 14.24
CA PHE A 143 -9.75 5.51 13.60
C PHE A 143 -9.71 4.15 14.30
N VAL A 144 -8.85 3.96 15.31
CA VAL A 144 -8.72 2.68 16.04
C VAL A 144 -10.06 2.22 16.61
N ASN A 145 -10.86 3.13 17.17
CA ASN A 145 -12.17 2.78 17.72
C ASN A 145 -13.14 2.36 16.62
N PHE A 146 -13.13 3.06 15.48
CA PHE A 146 -13.93 2.70 14.31
C PHE A 146 -13.59 1.31 13.75
N VAL A 147 -12.31 0.94 13.73
CA VAL A 147 -11.87 -0.38 13.27
C VAL A 147 -12.23 -1.48 14.28
N LYS A 148 -12.19 -1.19 15.59
CA LYS A 148 -12.50 -2.16 16.66
C LYS A 148 -13.98 -2.50 16.76
N ASP A 149 -14.84 -1.49 16.64
CA ASP A 149 -16.28 -1.66 16.81
C ASP A 149 -16.87 -2.16 15.50
N GLU A 150 -17.25 -3.45 15.44
CA GLU A 150 -17.81 -4.07 14.23
C GLU A 150 -19.12 -3.38 13.79
N GLU A 151 -19.89 -2.84 14.74
CA GLU A 151 -21.20 -2.23 14.51
C GLU A 151 -21.10 -0.74 14.10
N GLN A 152 -19.97 -0.09 14.38
CA GLN A 152 -19.79 1.31 14.03
C GLN A 152 -19.80 1.52 12.51
N THR A 153 -20.73 2.32 12.02
CA THR A 153 -20.95 2.59 10.58
C THR A 153 -20.37 3.92 10.11
N GLU A 154 -20.06 4.83 11.03
CA GLU A 154 -19.58 6.18 10.74
C GLU A 154 -18.23 6.43 11.40
N TYR A 155 -17.37 7.15 10.69
CA TYR A 155 -16.07 7.59 11.17
C TYR A 155 -15.98 9.11 11.02
N THR A 156 -15.60 9.79 12.09
CA THR A 156 -15.58 11.27 12.20
C THR A 156 -14.20 11.83 12.54
N GLY A 157 -13.16 11.02 12.44
CA GLY A 157 -11.78 11.45 12.69
C GLY A 157 -11.16 12.18 11.50
N ILE A 158 -9.87 12.51 11.63
CA ILE A 158 -9.15 13.35 10.66
C ILE A 158 -8.57 12.56 9.48
N TRP A 159 -8.47 11.25 9.61
CA TRP A 159 -7.74 10.42 8.65
C TRP A 159 -8.60 10.01 7.46
N ASN A 160 -8.08 10.24 6.26
CA ASN A 160 -8.75 9.90 5.02
C ASN A 160 -7.88 8.94 4.22
N ILE A 161 -8.49 7.89 3.68
CA ILE A 161 -7.82 7.00 2.75
C ILE A 161 -8.22 7.39 1.33
N TYR A 162 -7.22 7.71 0.53
CA TYR A 162 -7.33 7.87 -0.91
C TYR A 162 -6.55 6.76 -1.59
N PHE A 163 -7.01 6.31 -2.75
CA PHE A 163 -6.31 5.27 -3.48
C PHE A 163 -6.45 5.44 -4.99
N VAL A 164 -5.54 4.79 -5.71
CA VAL A 164 -5.58 4.65 -7.16
C VAL A 164 -5.40 3.18 -7.52
N THR A 165 -6.01 2.75 -8.62
CA THR A 165 -5.68 1.46 -9.24
C THR A 165 -4.44 1.62 -10.10
N ARG A 166 -3.49 0.71 -9.92
CA ARG A 166 -2.23 0.69 -10.68
C ARG A 166 -2.49 0.50 -12.17
N ASP A 167 -1.69 1.21 -12.95
CA ASP A 167 -1.52 1.05 -14.38
C ASP A 167 -0.03 1.19 -14.72
N PHE A 168 0.33 1.05 -16.00
CA PHE A 168 1.73 1.14 -16.43
C PHE A 168 2.39 2.50 -16.10
N SER A 169 1.59 3.56 -15.90
CA SER A 169 2.07 4.91 -15.58
C SER A 169 2.23 5.17 -14.07
N SER A 170 1.65 4.31 -13.24
CA SER A 170 1.63 4.46 -11.79
C SER A 170 3.01 4.24 -11.18
N ASP A 171 3.79 3.36 -11.82
CA ASP A 171 5.08 2.88 -11.37
C ASP A 171 6.16 3.17 -12.43
N ILE A 172 7.42 3.14 -12.01
CA ILE A 172 8.52 3.41 -12.93
C ILE A 172 8.63 2.26 -13.93
N LEU A 173 8.30 2.53 -15.20
CA LEU A 173 8.26 1.54 -16.30
C LEU A 173 7.32 0.35 -16.02
N GLY A 174 6.28 0.53 -15.20
CA GLY A 174 5.38 -0.55 -14.79
C GLY A 174 5.95 -1.50 -13.72
N LEU A 175 7.15 -1.23 -13.19
CA LEU A 175 7.78 -2.02 -12.13
C LEU A 175 7.17 -1.70 -10.78
N LYS A 176 6.27 -2.59 -10.32
CA LYS A 176 5.48 -2.36 -9.12
C LYS A 176 6.34 -2.25 -7.87
N ASP A 177 6.33 -1.08 -7.25
CA ASP A 177 6.83 -0.93 -5.88
C ASP A 177 5.70 -1.20 -4.87
N ILE A 178 5.64 -2.41 -4.32
CA ILE A 178 4.64 -2.78 -3.29
C ILE A 178 5.08 -2.38 -1.86
N GLY A 179 5.88 -1.31 -1.78
CA GLY A 179 6.42 -0.71 -0.58
C GLY A 179 5.40 -0.06 0.36
N THR A 180 5.91 0.41 1.50
CA THR A 180 5.25 1.37 2.40
C THR A 180 6.13 2.59 2.51
N GLY A 181 5.53 3.73 2.82
CA GLY A 181 6.30 4.94 3.01
C GLY A 181 5.59 6.01 3.80
N LYS A 182 6.32 7.10 3.99
CA LYS A 182 5.85 8.30 4.67
C LYS A 182 6.38 9.50 3.94
N ALA A 183 5.51 10.48 3.75
CA ALA A 183 5.87 11.83 3.32
C ALA A 183 5.28 12.84 4.30
N VAL A 184 6.06 13.88 4.61
CA VAL A 184 5.67 14.97 5.51
C VAL A 184 5.50 16.23 4.68
N PHE A 185 4.38 16.90 4.85
CA PHE A 185 4.00 18.16 4.23
C PHE A 185 3.79 19.23 5.31
N GLU A 186 3.67 20.49 4.92
CA GLU A 186 3.38 21.57 5.87
C GLU A 186 2.02 21.38 6.55
N GLU A 187 1.05 20.82 5.81
CA GLU A 187 -0.33 20.60 6.26
C GLU A 187 -0.51 19.33 7.08
N GLY A 188 0.41 18.36 6.98
CA GLY A 188 0.27 17.08 7.65
C GLY A 188 1.14 15.97 7.08
N VAL A 189 0.70 14.73 7.26
CA VAL A 189 1.46 13.53 6.93
C VAL A 189 0.68 12.62 6.00
N VAL A 190 1.41 11.97 5.10
CA VAL A 190 0.90 10.95 4.20
C VAL A 190 1.63 9.65 4.49
N TYR A 191 0.87 8.61 4.83
CA TYR A 191 1.36 7.25 4.90
C TYR A 191 0.94 6.48 3.66
N GLU A 192 1.83 5.68 3.10
CA GLU A 192 1.56 4.85 1.94
C GLU A 192 1.61 3.38 2.27
N LEU A 193 0.66 2.64 1.72
CA LEU A 193 0.64 1.19 1.65
C LEU A 193 0.25 0.80 0.23
N SER A 194 1.08 -0.01 -0.40
CA SER A 194 0.83 -0.53 -1.73
C SER A 194 0.58 -2.04 -1.76
N ASP A 195 -0.24 -2.47 -2.72
CA ASP A 195 -0.37 -3.87 -3.14
C ASP A 195 -0.27 -3.98 -4.67
N ASP A 196 -0.38 -5.19 -5.21
CA ASP A 196 -0.27 -5.47 -6.65
C ASP A 196 -1.23 -4.70 -7.57
N LYS A 197 -2.36 -4.21 -7.04
CA LYS A 197 -3.42 -3.55 -7.81
C LYS A 197 -3.65 -2.12 -7.38
N PHE A 198 -3.32 -1.75 -6.15
CA PHE A 198 -3.68 -0.46 -5.58
C PHE A 198 -2.51 0.19 -4.85
N ILE A 199 -2.52 1.52 -4.87
CA ILE A 199 -1.69 2.36 -4.00
C ILE A 199 -2.66 3.09 -3.08
N TYR A 200 -2.53 2.87 -1.77
CA TYR A 200 -3.33 3.56 -0.74
C TYR A 200 -2.48 4.62 -0.06
N ASN A 201 -3.02 5.81 0.06
CA ASN A 201 -2.47 6.89 0.84
C ASN A 201 -3.44 7.26 1.97
N LEU A 202 -2.95 7.21 3.21
CA LEU A 202 -3.65 7.64 4.41
C LEU A 202 -3.14 9.04 4.80
N LEU A 203 -4.05 10.01 4.87
CA LEU A 203 -3.75 11.43 5.07
C LEU A 203 -4.52 11.98 6.27
N ASN A 204 -3.92 12.86 7.06
CA ASN A 204 -4.62 13.63 8.11
C ASN A 204 -5.07 15.02 7.63
N PHE A 205 -5.04 15.28 6.32
CA PHE A 205 -5.46 16.52 5.68
C PHE A 205 -6.18 16.22 4.35
N PRO A 206 -6.96 17.17 3.80
CA PRO A 206 -7.60 16.98 2.50
C PRO A 206 -6.56 16.77 1.40
N LYS A 207 -6.77 15.80 0.50
CA LYS A 207 -5.81 15.57 -0.60
C LYS A 207 -5.58 16.84 -1.43
N HIS A 208 -4.35 17.01 -1.91
CA HIS A 208 -4.05 18.09 -2.84
C HIS A 208 -4.93 18.00 -4.11
N PRO A 209 -5.49 19.12 -4.60
CA PRO A 209 -6.39 19.11 -5.76
C PRO A 209 -5.74 18.56 -7.04
N CYS A 210 -4.42 18.69 -7.17
CA CYS A 210 -3.64 18.23 -8.34
C CYS A 210 -3.48 16.70 -8.42
N PHE A 211 -3.85 15.95 -7.38
CA PHE A 211 -3.79 14.50 -7.37
C PHE A 211 -5.18 13.89 -7.58
N GLU A 212 -5.36 13.21 -8.71
CA GLU A 212 -6.57 12.45 -9.00
C GLU A 212 -6.53 11.13 -8.26
N MET A 213 -7.46 10.94 -7.32
CA MET A 213 -7.53 9.74 -6.47
C MET A 213 -8.97 9.51 -6.03
N THR A 214 -9.33 8.24 -5.81
CA THR A 214 -10.63 7.86 -5.26
C THR A 214 -10.58 7.95 -3.73
N ASN A 215 -11.56 8.62 -3.11
CA ASN A 215 -11.75 8.53 -1.66
C ASN A 215 -12.37 7.18 -1.33
N LEU A 216 -11.76 6.42 -0.42
CA LEU A 216 -12.24 5.09 -0.06
C LEU A 216 -13.69 5.09 0.46
N PHE A 217 -14.10 6.11 1.21
CA PHE A 217 -15.48 6.23 1.71
C PHE A 217 -16.52 6.45 0.60
N ASP A 218 -16.10 6.87 -0.60
CA ASP A 218 -17.02 7.01 -1.73
C ASP A 218 -17.61 5.66 -2.15
N ILE A 219 -17.02 4.53 -1.75
CA ILE A 219 -17.57 3.19 -2.00
C ILE A 219 -18.99 3.02 -1.43
N LEU A 220 -19.35 3.80 -0.40
CA LEU A 220 -20.68 3.85 0.20
C LEU A 220 -21.69 4.61 -0.68
N LYS A 221 -21.22 5.45 -1.61
CA LYS A 221 -22.04 6.30 -2.48
C LYS A 221 -22.40 5.58 -3.78
N LYS A 222 -23.43 6.08 -4.47
CA LYS A 222 -23.91 5.51 -5.75
C LYS A 222 -23.01 5.87 -6.94
N ASN A 223 -22.37 7.03 -6.89
CA ASN A 223 -21.52 7.59 -7.94
C ASN A 223 -20.04 7.30 -7.71
N TYR A 224 -19.74 6.17 -7.07
CA TYR A 224 -18.36 5.72 -6.85
C TYR A 224 -17.65 5.49 -8.18
N ILE A 225 -16.47 6.10 -8.32
CA ILE A 225 -15.61 6.00 -9.51
C ILE A 225 -14.20 5.66 -9.04
N VAL A 226 -13.63 4.62 -9.65
CA VAL A 226 -12.26 4.20 -9.42
C VAL A 226 -11.34 4.97 -10.37
N VAL A 227 -10.36 5.68 -9.81
CA VAL A 227 -9.30 6.33 -10.56
C VAL A 227 -8.21 5.30 -10.88
N LYS A 228 -7.73 5.31 -12.12
CA LYS A 228 -6.61 4.48 -12.59
C LYS A 228 -5.42 5.39 -12.87
N GLY A 229 -4.24 4.97 -12.43
CA GLY A 229 -3.01 5.76 -12.61
C GLY A 229 -2.84 6.87 -11.58
N THR A 230 -1.63 7.42 -11.51
CA THR A 230 -1.30 8.61 -10.70
C THR A 230 -1.35 9.92 -11.50
N GLY A 231 -1.64 9.83 -12.81
CA GLY A 231 -1.69 10.96 -13.74
C GLY A 231 -0.30 11.58 -13.98
N ALA A 232 -0.27 12.74 -14.66
CA ALA A 232 0.98 13.39 -15.07
C ALA A 232 1.86 13.88 -13.89
N ASN A 233 1.28 14.02 -12.69
CA ASN A 233 1.97 14.54 -11.52
C ASN A 233 2.58 13.45 -10.63
N GLY A 234 2.40 12.16 -10.96
CA GLY A 234 2.97 11.02 -10.21
C GLY A 234 2.34 10.76 -8.82
N GLY A 235 1.59 11.72 -8.28
CA GLY A 235 0.90 11.59 -6.99
C GLY A 235 1.87 11.59 -5.80
N TYR A 236 1.36 11.17 -4.64
CA TYR A 236 2.19 10.97 -3.45
C TYR A 236 3.18 9.83 -3.62
N HIS A 237 2.82 8.81 -4.40
CA HIS A 237 3.66 7.63 -4.64
C HIS A 237 5.00 7.99 -5.25
N SER A 238 5.03 8.79 -6.32
CA SER A 238 6.30 9.23 -6.92
C SER A 238 7.15 10.05 -5.95
N GLN A 239 6.55 10.87 -5.09
CA GLN A 239 7.31 11.64 -4.09
C GLN A 239 7.94 10.75 -3.03
N ILE A 240 7.19 9.76 -2.55
CA ILE A 240 7.68 8.77 -1.58
C ILE A 240 8.80 7.93 -2.19
N LEU A 241 8.62 7.46 -3.43
CA LEU A 241 9.65 6.75 -4.19
C LEU A 241 10.94 7.57 -4.31
N LEU A 242 10.84 8.83 -4.74
CA LEU A 242 11.99 9.73 -4.85
C LEU A 242 12.67 9.95 -3.51
N SER A 243 11.91 10.13 -2.43
CA SER A 243 12.47 10.26 -1.08
C SER A 243 13.29 9.02 -0.68
N ARG A 244 12.80 7.81 -0.97
CA ARG A 244 13.56 6.57 -0.68
C ARG A 244 14.83 6.47 -1.52
N LEU A 245 14.79 6.90 -2.78
CA LEU A 245 15.97 6.96 -3.64
C LEU A 245 17.05 7.89 -3.07
N PHE A 246 16.69 9.12 -2.71
CA PHE A 246 17.65 10.09 -2.15
C PHE A 246 18.27 9.62 -0.83
N GLN A 247 17.48 8.96 0.03
CA GLN A 247 18.00 8.35 1.26
C GLN A 247 19.03 7.26 0.95
N THR A 248 18.72 6.37 -0.01
CA THR A 248 19.61 5.26 -0.39
C THR A 248 20.93 5.78 -0.97
N MET A 249 20.90 6.85 -1.78
CA MET A 249 22.10 7.47 -2.36
C MET A 249 23.01 8.11 -1.30
N ASN A 250 22.42 8.82 -0.33
CA ASN A 250 23.21 9.41 0.75
C ASN A 250 23.87 8.34 1.63
N GLU A 251 23.20 7.21 1.87
CA GLU A 251 23.78 6.09 2.62
C GLU A 251 24.91 5.36 1.87
N SER A 252 24.93 5.42 0.54
CA SER A 252 26.02 4.84 -0.27
C SER A 252 27.26 5.73 -0.36
N ASP A 253 27.11 7.05 -0.23
CA ASP A 253 28.23 8.01 -0.27
C ASP A 253 29.01 8.07 1.06
N ASP A 254 28.41 7.59 2.17
CA ASP A 254 29.01 7.52 3.51
C ASP A 254 29.72 6.17 3.82
N LYS A 255 29.91 5.29 2.82
CA LYS A 255 30.66 4.02 2.93
C LYS A 255 31.91 4.01 2.06
#